data_AF-A0A6M1RWI9-F1
#
_entry.id   AF-A0A6M1RWI9-F1
#
_cell.length_a   1.000
_cell.length_b   1.000
_cell.length_c   1.000
_cell.angle_alpha   90.00
_cell.angle_beta   90.00
_cell.angle_gamma   90.00
#
_symmetry.space_group_name_H-M   'P 1'
#
loop_
_entity.id
_entity.type
_entity.pdbx_description
1 polymer ?
#
loop_
_entity_poly.entity_id
_entity_poly.type
_entity_poly.pdbx_seq_one_letter_code
_entity_poly.pdbx_strand_id
1 'polypeptide(L)' 'MLSGKKADISWVDAQVKALVLALNDLNKQCGECLIETDQREGICELIFYVVAQAGHSVEEDITENWREW' A
#
# COMPACT_ATOMS: atom_id res chain seq x y z
N MET A 1 18.86 0.45 -26.85
CA MET A 1 17.93 1.01 -25.85
C MET A 1 17.04 -0.14 -25.40
N LEU A 2 17.24 -0.66 -24.18
CA LEU A 2 16.36 -1.69 -23.64
C LEU A 2 15.05 -1.00 -23.30
N SER A 3 14.03 -1.20 -24.14
CA SER A 3 12.66 -0.82 -23.81
C SER A 3 12.28 -1.66 -22.59
N GLY A 4 12.40 -1.04 -21.41
CA GLY A 4 11.97 -1.65 -20.16
C GLY A 4 10.51 -2.00 -20.31
N LYS A 5 10.20 -3.30 -20.34
CA LYS A 5 8.85 -3.80 -20.09
C LYS A 5 8.38 -3.06 -18.84
N LYS A 6 7.32 -2.23 -18.94
CA LYS A 6 6.59 -1.82 -17.74
C LYS A 6 6.28 -3.13 -17.00
N ALA A 7 6.86 -3.30 -15.82
CA ALA A 7 6.57 -4.46 -15.00
C ALA A 7 5.05 -4.49 -14.81
N ASP A 8 4.44 -5.65 -15.02
CA ASP A 8 3.01 -5.80 -14.77
C ASP A 8 2.79 -5.63 -13.27
N ILE A 9 2.36 -4.41 -12.89
CA ILE A 9 2.19 -4.01 -11.50
C ILE A 9 0.79 -4.34 -10.98
N SER A 10 -0.09 -4.86 -11.84
CA SER A 10 -1.47 -5.19 -11.48
C SER A 10 -1.55 -6.17 -10.32
N TRP A 11 -0.62 -7.13 -10.25
CA TRP A 11 -0.54 -8.06 -9.13
C TRP A 11 -0.15 -7.36 -7.83
N VAL A 12 0.83 -6.45 -7.87
CA VAL A 12 1.27 -5.67 -6.70
C VAL A 12 0.13 -4.77 -6.21
N ASP A 13 -0.56 -4.09 -7.12
CA ASP A 13 -1.71 -3.25 -6.82
C ASP A 13 -2.82 -4.06 -6.12
N ALA A 14 -3.11 -5.28 -6.62
CA ALA A 14 -4.06 -6.18 -5.98
C ALA A 14 -3.63 -6.61 -4.56
N GLN A 15 -2.33 -6.86 -4.32
CA GLN A 15 -1.83 -7.18 -2.98
C GLN A 15 -1.93 -5.99 -2.03
N VAL A 16 -1.55 -4.80 -2.51
CA VAL A 16 -1.60 -3.58 -1.69
C VAL A 16 -3.04 -3.21 -1.37
N LYS A 17 -3.95 -3.29 -2.33
CA LYS A 17 -5.40 -3.16 -2.08
C LYS A 17 -5.86 -4.10 -0.98
N ALA A 18 -5.55 -5.39 -1.07
CA ALA A 18 -5.99 -6.39 -0.09
C ALA A 18 -5.45 -6.07 1.31
N LEU A 19 -4.19 -5.64 1.41
CA LEU A 19 -3.58 -5.20 2.66
C LEU A 19 -4.27 -3.97 3.25
N VAL A 20 -4.49 -2.92 2.45
CA VAL A 20 -5.14 -1.68 2.93
C VAL A 20 -6.55 -1.95 3.43
N LEU A 21 -7.33 -2.77 2.71
CA LEU A 21 -8.68 -3.15 3.16
C LEU A 21 -8.65 -3.92 4.48
N ALA A 22 -7.68 -4.83 4.66
CA ALA A 22 -7.52 -5.55 5.92
C ALA A 22 -7.13 -4.63 7.09
N LEU A 23 -6.35 -3.57 6.82
CA LEU A 23 -6.00 -2.56 7.82
C LEU A 23 -7.20 -1.69 8.20
N ASN A 24 -8.02 -1.28 7.23
CA ASN A 24 -9.27 -0.57 7.51
C ASN A 24 -10.19 -1.43 8.40
N ASP A 25 -10.41 -2.69 8.03
CA ASP A 25 -11.24 -3.63 8.80
C ASP A 25 -10.69 -3.84 10.22
N LEU A 26 -9.37 -3.89 10.38
CA LEU A 26 -8.74 -4.00 11.69
C LEU A 26 -8.93 -2.72 12.52
N ASN A 27 -8.73 -1.54 11.93
CA ASN A 27 -8.92 -0.27 12.63
C ASN A 27 -10.38 -0.11 13.10
N LYS A 28 -11.33 -0.45 12.24
CA LYS A 28 -12.76 -0.46 12.55
C LYS A 28 -13.13 -1.43 13.67
N GLN A 29 -12.56 -2.63 13.69
CA GLN A 29 -12.75 -3.58 14.80
C GLN A 29 -12.22 -3.05 16.13
N CYS A 30 -11.24 -2.15 16.09
CA CYS A 30 -10.72 -1.45 17.25
C CYS A 30 -11.45 -0.13 17.55
N GLY A 31 -12.52 0.21 16.82
CA GLY A 31 -13.27 1.44 17.05
C GLY A 31 -12.59 2.70 16.49
N GLU A 32 -11.83 2.56 15.40
CA GLU A 32 -11.11 3.63 14.69
C GLU A 32 -10.02 4.33 15.54
N CYS A 33 -9.47 3.65 16.56
CA CYS A 33 -8.43 4.21 17.44
C CYS A 33 -7.12 3.41 17.45
N LEU A 34 -6.96 2.45 16.53
CA LEU A 34 -5.75 1.62 16.46
C LEU A 34 -4.66 2.29 15.63
N ILE A 35 -5.04 2.89 14.49
CA ILE A 35 -4.11 3.45 13.52
C ILE A 35 -4.34 4.97 13.43
N GLU A 36 -3.43 5.71 14.05
CA GLU A 36 -3.42 7.17 14.04
C GLU A 36 -2.70 7.73 12.79
N THR A 37 -2.80 9.05 12.58
CA THR A 37 -2.29 9.72 11.37
C THR A 37 -0.80 9.47 11.11
N ASP A 38 0.04 9.49 12.15
CA ASP A 38 1.49 9.27 12.06
C ASP A 38 1.84 7.80 11.78
N GLN A 39 1.09 6.87 12.38
CA GLN A 39 1.24 5.44 12.14
C GLN A 39 0.83 5.06 10.72
N ARG A 40 -0.21 5.70 10.18
CA ARG A 40 -0.61 5.58 8.78
C ARG A 40 0.53 5.93 7.84
N GLU A 41 1.20 7.06 8.07
CA GLU A 41 2.34 7.48 7.25
C GLU A 41 3.46 6.43 7.27
N GLY A 42 3.81 5.91 8.45
CA GLY A 42 4.80 4.84 8.58
C GLY A 42 4.40 3.52 7.90
N ILE A 43 3.11 3.15 7.94
CA ILE A 43 2.60 1.97 7.25
C ILE A 43 2.70 2.16 5.72
N CYS A 44 2.30 3.32 5.20
CA CYS A 44 2.43 3.63 3.78
C CYS A 44 3.90 3.55 3.34
N GLU A 45 4.83 4.16 4.09
CA GLU A 45 6.26 4.07 3.81
C GLU A 45 6.77 2.63 3.80
N LEU A 46 6.33 1.79 4.75
CA LEU A 46 6.70 0.38 4.80
C LEU A 46 6.18 -0.39 3.58
N ILE A 47 4.95 -0.12 3.13
CA ILE A 47 4.40 -0.73 1.91
C ILE A 47 5.28 -0.35 0.70
N PHE A 48 5.59 0.94 0.52
CA PHE A 48 6.47 1.38 -0.57
C PHE A 48 7.86 0.77 -0.50
N TYR A 49 8.43 0.66 0.70
CA TYR A 49 9.72 0.02 0.92
C TYR A 49 9.70 -1.44 0.47
N VAL A 50 8.68 -2.21 0.88
CA VAL A 50 8.56 -3.63 0.49
C VAL A 50 8.35 -3.80 -1.01
N VAL A 51 7.53 -2.95 -1.64
CA VAL A 51 7.32 -2.95 -3.10
C VAL A 51 8.65 -2.68 -3.83
N ALA A 52 9.43 -1.71 -3.36
CA ALA A 52 10.75 -1.40 -3.91
C ALA A 52 11.75 -2.56 -3.71
N GLN A 53 11.79 -3.19 -2.53
CA GLN A 53 12.63 -4.37 -2.27
C GLN A 53 12.24 -5.57 -3.13
N ALA A 54 10.97 -5.69 -3.51
CA ALA A 54 10.48 -6.70 -4.45
C ALA A 54 10.84 -6.40 -5.93
N GLY A 55 11.52 -5.28 -6.21
CA GLY A 55 11.96 -4.91 -7.56
C GLY A 55 10.91 -4.16 -8.37
N HIS A 56 9.86 -3.66 -7.73
CA HIS A 56 8.81 -2.87 -8.37
C HIS A 56 9.00 -1.38 -8.05
N SER A 57 8.74 -0.52 -9.04
CA SER A 57 8.68 0.92 -8.85
C SER A 57 7.25 1.39 -9.11
N VAL A 58 6.70 2.09 -8.12
CA VAL A 58 5.40 2.77 -8.18
C VAL A 58 5.65 4.26 -8.20
N GLU A 59 5.09 4.96 -9.19
CA GLU A 59 5.23 6.42 -9.33
C GLU A 59 4.14 7.18 -8.56
N GLU A 60 3.01 6.51 -8.29
CA GLU A 60 1.84 7.07 -7.62
C GLU A 60 1.58 6.35 -6.30
N ASP A 61 0.83 7.00 -5.40
CA ASP A 61 0.42 6.40 -4.15
C ASP A 61 -0.65 5.33 -4.36
N ILE A 62 -0.21 4.10 -4.58
CA ILE A 62 -1.09 2.94 -4.82
C ILE A 62 -1.96 2.55 -3.62
N THR A 63 -1.73 3.14 -2.45
CA THR A 63 -2.59 2.91 -1.28
C THR A 63 -3.78 3.87 -1.27
N GLU A 64 -3.64 5.09 -1.80
CA GLU A 64 -4.57 6.22 -1.65
C GLU A 64 -6.04 5.88 -1.92
N ASN A 65 -6.31 5.15 -3.00
CA ASN A 65 -7.67 4.84 -3.43
C ASN A 65 -8.45 3.91 -2.49
N TRP A 66 -7.78 3.23 -1.56
CA TRP A 66 -8.36 2.18 -0.72
C TRP A 66 -8.40 2.54 0.77
N ARG A 67 -7.74 3.64 1.15
CA ARG A 67 -7.55 4.08 2.53
C ARG A 67 -8.87 4.59 3.11
N GLU A 68 -9.36 3.96 4.19
CA GLU A 68 -10.56 4.40 4.92
C GLU A 68 -10.27 4.89 6.35
N TRP A 69 -9.19 4.38 6.98
CA TRP A 69 -8.64 4.89 8.26
C TRP A 69 -8.76 6.41 8.42
#